data_AF-A0A7J9T837-F1
#
_entry.id   AF-A0A7J9T837-F1
#
_cell.length_a   1.000
_cell.length_b   1.000
_cell.length_c   1.000
_cell.angle_alpha   90.00
_cell.angle_beta   90.00
_cell.angle_gamma   90.00
#
_symmetry.space_group_name_H-M   'P 1'
#
loop_
_entity.id
_entity.type
_entity.pdbx_description
1 polymer ?
#
loop_
_entity_poly.entity_id
_entity_poly.type
_entity_poly.pdbx_seq_one_letter_code
_entity_poly.pdbx_strand_id
1 'polypeptide(L)'
;MFGQFGCSNINGTCHLIHNADESISLGLPCRANYRVSEDGRLHNILDAGTDCSLCSIGDLMDAGVSALKVVGRCMNPEMIRTIIQTYRSAIDMVLDGAVPGEIKAWVLEEIPFWMMLCDQDRCKYLKTPINDSYI
;
A
#
# COMPACT_ATOMS: atom_id res chain seq x y z
N MET A 1 -11.95 -1.84 -6.04
CA MET A 1 -11.25 -1.68 -4.73
C MET A 1 -9.82 -1.24 -4.94
N PHE A 2 -9.17 -0.58 -3.99
CA PHE A 2 -7.75 -0.21 -4.11
C PHE A 2 -6.87 -1.42 -3.73
N GLY A 3 -6.11 -1.95 -4.69
CA GLY A 3 -5.25 -3.11 -4.48
C GLY A 3 -3.85 -2.72 -4.02
N GLN A 4 -3.12 -2.02 -4.90
CA GLN A 4 -1.73 -1.62 -4.64
C GLN A 4 -1.57 -0.10 -4.63
N PHE A 5 -0.84 0.37 -3.62
CA PHE A 5 -0.58 1.75 -3.28
C PHE A 5 -1.87 2.57 -3.05
N GLY A 6 -1.70 3.77 -2.50
CA GLY A 6 -2.81 4.64 -2.17
C GLY A 6 -2.33 6.00 -1.70
N CYS A 7 -3.25 6.96 -1.67
CA CYS A 7 -3.01 8.20 -0.94
C CYS A 7 -2.99 7.90 0.57
N SER A 8 -2.23 8.66 1.34
CA SER A 8 -2.27 8.61 2.80
C SER A 8 -3.55 9.18 3.40
N ASN A 9 -4.34 9.91 2.62
CA ASN A 9 -5.60 10.47 3.07
C ASN A 9 -6.74 9.48 2.87
N ILE A 10 -7.58 9.32 3.89
CA ILE A 10 -8.76 8.46 3.91
C ILE A 10 -9.87 9.02 3.00
N ASN A 11 -9.91 10.35 2.80
CA ASN A 11 -10.91 11.00 1.94
C ASN A 11 -10.31 11.50 0.62
N GLY A 12 -10.98 11.16 -0.50
CA GLY A 12 -10.46 11.09 -1.86
C GLY A 12 -9.93 12.36 -2.55
N THR A 13 -9.84 13.50 -1.86
CA THR A 13 -9.17 14.71 -2.37
C THR A 13 -7.86 14.94 -1.63
N CYS A 14 -6.74 14.84 -2.37
CA CYS A 14 -5.44 15.20 -1.84
C CYS A 14 -5.29 16.73 -1.86
N HIS A 15 -5.19 17.35 -0.68
CA HIS A 15 -4.95 18.79 -0.53
C HIS A 15 -3.48 19.13 -0.26
N LEU A 16 -2.62 18.12 -0.10
CA LEU A 16 -1.19 18.26 0.11
C LEU A 16 -0.47 17.92 -1.21
N ILE A 17 -0.27 18.95 -2.03
CA ILE A 17 0.31 18.83 -3.38
C ILE A 17 1.74 18.29 -3.25
N HIS A 18 2.14 17.39 -4.15
CA HIS A 18 3.49 16.80 -4.16
C HIS A 18 4.59 17.85 -4.44
N ASN A 19 4.23 19.00 -5.04
CA ASN A 19 5.05 20.19 -5.26
C ASN A 19 4.11 21.38 -5.50
N ALA A 20 4.18 22.43 -4.68
CA ALA A 20 3.35 23.63 -4.81
C ALA A 20 4.08 24.78 -5.53
N ASP A 21 4.71 24.49 -6.68
CA ASP A 21 5.62 25.40 -7.41
C ASP A 21 6.76 26.00 -6.55
N GLU A 22 7.04 25.36 -5.42
CA GLU A 22 8.14 25.72 -4.53
C GLU A 22 9.47 25.21 -5.09
N SER A 23 10.55 25.95 -4.84
CA SER A 23 11.92 25.54 -5.19
C SER A 23 12.48 24.41 -4.31
N ILE A 24 11.67 23.88 -3.39
CA ILE A 24 12.04 22.86 -2.41
C ILE A 24 11.36 21.54 -2.79
N SER A 25 12.13 20.47 -2.94
CA SER A 25 11.59 19.14 -3.17
C SER A 25 11.14 18.52 -1.85
N LEU A 26 9.86 18.74 -1.50
CA LEU A 26 9.23 18.20 -0.28
C LEU A 26 8.80 16.73 -0.41
N GLY A 27 8.71 16.20 -1.64
CA GLY A 27 8.29 14.83 -1.89
C GLY A 27 6.79 14.62 -1.65
N LEU A 28 6.43 13.67 -0.80
CA LEU A 28 5.04 13.41 -0.42
C LEU A 28 4.83 13.90 1.02
N PRO A 29 4.38 15.16 1.25
CA PRO A 29 4.25 15.69 2.60
C PRO A 29 3.37 14.81 3.48
N CYS A 30 2.27 14.35 2.91
CA CYS A 30 1.31 13.47 3.57
C CYS A 30 1.84 12.06 3.91
N ARG A 31 3.05 11.69 3.49
CA ARG A 31 3.76 10.44 3.84
C ARG A 31 5.05 10.71 4.62
N ALA A 32 5.36 11.98 4.91
CA ALA A 32 6.61 12.41 5.50
C ALA A 32 6.62 12.24 7.02
N ASN A 33 7.82 12.04 7.57
CA ASN A 33 8.03 12.08 9.01
C ASN A 33 8.15 13.54 9.48
N TYR A 34 7.30 13.92 10.42
CA TYR A 34 7.27 15.24 11.04
C TYR A 34 7.90 15.17 12.42
N ARG A 35 8.72 16.18 12.76
CA ARG A 35 9.21 16.36 14.13
C ARG A 35 8.12 17.04 14.94
N VAL A 36 7.56 16.34 15.92
CA VAL A 36 6.57 16.90 16.84
C VAL A 36 7.31 17.63 17.96
N SER A 37 6.98 18.90 18.20
CA SER A 37 7.69 19.74 19.17
C SER A 37 7.54 19.28 20.62
N GLU A 38 6.45 18.60 20.94
CA GLU A 38 6.10 18.18 22.30
C GLU A 38 6.97 17.01 22.82
N ASP A 39 7.29 16.03 21.97
CA ASP A 39 8.10 14.87 22.37
C ASP A 39 9.44 14.76 21.62
N GLY A 40 9.70 15.64 20.65
CA GLY A 40 10.92 15.68 19.86
C GLY A 40 11.11 14.50 18.91
N ARG A 41 10.14 13.58 18.82
CA ARG A 41 10.20 12.37 18.00
C ARG A 41 9.72 12.66 16.57
N LEU A 42 10.14 11.77 15.67
CA LEU A 42 9.67 11.76 14.29
C LEU A 42 8.43 10.88 14.20
N HIS A 43 7.34 11.46 13.73
CA HIS A 43 6.05 10.80 13.58
C HIS A 43 5.50 11.00 12.18
N ASN A 44 4.91 9.97 11.60
CA ASN A 44 4.23 10.05 10.31
C ASN A 44 2.74 10.41 10.50
N ILE A 45 2.48 11.52 11.20
CA ILE A 45 1.15 11.90 11.73
C ILE A 45 0.08 12.15 10.66
N LEU A 46 0.47 12.42 9.42
CA LEU A 46 -0.45 12.69 8.31
C LEU A 46 -0.73 11.45 7.46
N ASP A 47 -0.14 10.31 7.82
CA ASP A 47 -0.17 9.09 7.01
C ASP A 47 -1.02 7.98 7.64
N ALA A 48 -2.26 7.87 7.17
CA ALA A 48 -3.14 6.75 7.48
C ALA A 48 -3.23 5.72 6.34
N GLY A 49 -2.27 5.75 5.40
CA GLY A 49 -2.30 4.94 4.19
C GLY A 49 -1.84 3.49 4.42
N THR A 50 -2.62 2.55 3.92
CA THR A 50 -2.21 1.15 3.70
C THR A 50 -1.85 0.93 2.23
N ASP A 51 -0.97 -0.03 1.92
CA ASP A 51 -0.26 -0.05 0.63
C ASP A 51 -0.42 -1.34 -0.19
N CYS A 52 -0.60 -2.51 0.41
CA CYS A 52 -0.63 -3.79 -0.31
C CYS A 52 -1.82 -4.65 0.12
N SER A 53 -2.57 -5.22 -0.81
CA SER A 53 -3.70 -6.11 -0.51
C SER A 53 -3.50 -7.57 -0.91
N LEU A 54 -2.26 -8.01 -1.22
CA LEU A 54 -2.01 -9.39 -1.70
C LEU A 54 -2.54 -10.47 -0.73
N CYS A 55 -2.30 -10.28 0.57
CA CYS A 55 -2.76 -11.20 1.61
C CYS A 55 -4.28 -11.20 1.83
N SER A 56 -5.02 -10.28 1.20
CA SER A 56 -6.46 -10.10 1.35
C SER A 56 -7.22 -10.43 0.07
N ILE A 57 -6.56 -10.98 -0.96
CA ILE A 57 -7.19 -11.25 -2.26
C ILE A 57 -8.35 -12.24 -2.13
N GLY A 58 -8.17 -13.32 -1.35
CA GLY A 58 -9.24 -14.28 -1.05
C GLY A 58 -10.47 -13.60 -0.47
N ASP A 59 -10.29 -12.87 0.65
CA ASP A 59 -11.38 -12.14 1.31
C ASP A 59 -12.06 -11.13 0.38
N LEU A 60 -11.30 -10.43 -0.46
CA LEU A 60 -11.85 -9.48 -1.43
C LEU A 60 -12.69 -10.19 -2.50
N MET A 61 -12.25 -11.35 -2.98
CA MET A 61 -13.00 -12.15 -3.95
C MET A 61 -14.29 -12.68 -3.33
N ASP A 62 -14.23 -13.20 -2.10
CA ASP A 62 -15.38 -13.68 -1.34
C ASP A 62 -16.40 -12.55 -1.07
N ALA A 63 -15.91 -11.33 -0.86
CA ALA A 63 -16.74 -10.13 -0.74
C ALA A 63 -17.34 -9.64 -2.07
N GLY A 64 -17.07 -10.33 -3.19
CA GLY A 64 -17.62 -10.01 -4.52
C GLY A 64 -16.86 -8.93 -5.28
N VAL A 65 -15.62 -8.61 -4.90
CA VAL A 65 -14.80 -7.61 -5.60
C VAL A 65 -14.32 -8.16 -6.94
N SER A 66 -14.80 -7.58 -8.04
CA SER A 66 -14.42 -8.00 -9.39
C SER A 66 -13.30 -7.18 -10.03
N ALA A 67 -12.87 -6.08 -9.38
CA ALA A 67 -11.85 -5.18 -9.93
C ALA A 67 -10.97 -4.56 -8.85
N LEU A 68 -9.66 -4.61 -9.09
CA LEU A 68 -8.62 -3.95 -8.29
C LEU A 68 -8.04 -2.77 -9.06
N LYS A 69 -7.83 -1.66 -8.34
CA LYS A 69 -7.15 -0.45 -8.82
C LYS A 69 -5.73 -0.45 -8.27
N VAL A 70 -4.75 -0.36 -9.17
CA VAL A 70 -3.34 -0.13 -8.84
C VAL A 70 -3.02 1.34 -9.14
N VAL A 71 -2.46 2.05 -8.17
CA VAL A 71 -2.03 3.44 -8.37
C VAL A 71 -0.65 3.44 -9.02
N GLY A 72 -0.53 4.06 -10.20
CA GLY A 72 0.73 4.07 -10.96
C GLY A 72 1.11 5.39 -11.62
N ARG A 73 0.42 6.50 -11.30
CA ARG A 73 0.76 7.81 -11.88
C ARG A 73 2.22 8.15 -11.52
N CYS A 74 3.02 8.48 -12.54
CA CYS A 74 4.45 8.80 -12.40
C CYS A 74 5.33 7.64 -11.89
N MET A 75 4.87 6.39 -11.96
CA MET A 75 5.71 5.21 -11.68
C MET A 75 6.35 4.66 -12.95
N ASN A 76 7.46 3.95 -12.80
CA ASN A 76 8.12 3.25 -13.89
C ASN A 76 7.15 2.19 -14.49
N PRO A 77 6.91 2.19 -15.82
CA PRO A 77 6.03 1.22 -16.47
C PRO A 77 6.37 -0.24 -16.15
N GLU A 78 7.65 -0.58 -16.01
CA GLU A 78 8.06 -1.95 -15.74
C GLU A 78 7.78 -2.37 -14.30
N MET A 79 7.86 -1.43 -13.36
CA MET A 79 7.41 -1.68 -12.00
C MET A 79 5.90 -1.89 -11.96
N ILE A 80 5.12 -1.11 -12.72
CA ILE A 80 3.67 -1.31 -12.83
C ILE A 80 3.35 -2.66 -13.46
N ARG A 81 4.06 -3.05 -14.52
CA ARG A 81 3.91 -4.37 -15.13
C ARG A 81 4.15 -5.48 -14.11
N THR A 82 5.25 -5.42 -13.36
CA THR A 82 5.55 -6.41 -12.32
C THR A 82 4.41 -6.48 -11.31
N ILE A 83 3.95 -5.34 -10.78
CA ILE A 83 2.82 -5.31 -9.82
C ILE A 83 1.57 -5.97 -10.40
N ILE A 84 1.18 -5.62 -11.63
CA ILE A 84 -0.01 -6.18 -12.27
C ILE A 84 0.13 -7.70 -12.44
N GLN A 85 1.30 -8.18 -12.86
CA GLN A 85 1.58 -9.61 -12.98
C GLN A 85 1.52 -10.30 -11.60
N THR A 86 2.09 -9.69 -10.55
CA THR A 86 2.04 -10.23 -9.19
C THR A 86 0.61 -10.41 -8.70
N TYR A 87 -0.24 -9.39 -8.88
CA TYR A 87 -1.64 -9.47 -8.49
C TYR A 87 -2.41 -10.49 -9.32
N ARG A 88 -2.09 -10.64 -10.61
CA ARG A 88 -2.71 -11.67 -11.44
C ARG A 88 -2.36 -13.07 -10.94
N SER A 89 -1.08 -13.35 -10.71
CA SER A 89 -0.64 -14.65 -10.19
C SER A 89 -1.24 -14.94 -8.82
N ALA A 90 -1.32 -13.95 -7.93
CA ALA A 90 -1.95 -14.14 -6.63
C ALA A 90 -3.46 -14.45 -6.72
N ILE A 91 -4.18 -13.86 -7.68
CA ILE A 91 -5.57 -14.22 -7.97
C ILE A 91 -5.66 -15.68 -8.45
N ASP A 92 -4.78 -16.09 -9.37
CA ASP A 92 -4.73 -17.47 -9.87
C ASP A 92 -4.44 -18.46 -8.74
N MET A 93 -3.47 -18.15 -7.87
CA MET A 93 -3.17 -18.95 -6.68
C MET A 93 -4.39 -19.11 -5.76
N VAL A 94 -5.14 -18.03 -5.51
CA VAL A 94 -6.37 -18.09 -4.69
C VAL A 94 -7.44 -18.96 -5.35
N LEU A 95 -7.60 -18.88 -6.67
CA LEU A 95 -8.53 -19.74 -7.42
C LEU A 95 -8.13 -21.23 -7.33
N ASP A 96 -6.84 -21.51 -7.19
CA ASP A 96 -6.29 -22.86 -6.96
C ASP A 96 -6.30 -23.28 -5.48
N GLY A 97 -6.83 -22.44 -4.58
CA GLY A 97 -7.02 -22.73 -3.16
C GLY A 97 -5.89 -22.27 -2.24
N ALA A 98 -4.97 -21.43 -2.72
CA ALA A 98 -3.87 -20.92 -1.89
C ALA A 98 -4.36 -19.98 -0.79
N VAL A 99 -3.73 -20.06 0.38
CA VAL A 99 -4.00 -19.18 1.53
C VAL A 99 -3.04 -17.99 1.59
N PRO A 100 -3.36 -16.91 2.33
CA PRO A 100 -2.53 -15.69 2.37
C PRO A 100 -1.05 -15.92 2.70
N GLY A 101 -0.74 -16.89 3.56
CA GLY A 101 0.63 -17.23 3.92
C GLY A 101 1.45 -17.78 2.75
N GLU A 102 0.84 -18.56 1.86
CA GLU A 102 1.48 -19.14 0.68
C GLU A 102 1.75 -18.07 -0.38
N ILE A 103 0.78 -17.16 -0.59
CA ILE A 103 0.95 -16.00 -1.49
C ILE A 103 2.09 -15.11 -0.99
N LYS A 104 2.16 -14.87 0.33
CA LYS A 104 3.24 -14.09 0.94
C LYS A 104 4.60 -14.77 0.76
N ALA A 105 4.69 -16.08 0.99
CA ALA A 105 5.94 -16.81 0.80
C ALA A 105 6.41 -16.74 -0.67
N TRP A 106 5.51 -17.02 -1.60
CA TRP A 106 5.76 -16.97 -3.04
C TRP A 106 6.26 -15.59 -3.50
N VAL A 107 5.57 -14.51 -3.12
CA VAL A 107 5.96 -13.16 -3.59
C VAL A 107 7.31 -12.73 -3.04
N LEU A 108 7.66 -13.13 -1.82
CA LEU A 108 8.97 -12.80 -1.22
C LEU A 108 10.12 -13.58 -1.86
N GLU A 109 9.84 -14.78 -2.37
CA GLU A 109 10.80 -15.59 -3.11
C GLU A 109 11.01 -15.06 -4.54
N GLU A 110 9.93 -14.90 -5.30
CA GLU A 110 10.00 -14.49 -6.71
C GLU A 110 10.35 -13.01 -6.88
N ILE A 111 9.93 -12.17 -5.92
CA ILE A 111 10.03 -10.72 -6.02
C ILE A 111 10.61 -10.16 -4.71
N PRO A 112 11.93 -10.29 -4.48
CA PRO A 112 12.55 -9.93 -3.20
C PRO A 112 12.30 -8.48 -2.73
N PHE A 113 12.10 -7.54 -3.66
CA PHE A 113 11.82 -6.15 -3.30
C PHE A 113 10.48 -5.99 -2.56
N TRP A 114 9.57 -6.95 -2.67
CA TRP A 114 8.29 -6.94 -1.97
C TRP A 114 8.46 -7.00 -0.45
N MET A 115 9.61 -7.48 0.04
CA MET A 115 9.98 -7.43 1.46
C MET A 115 9.88 -6.01 2.01
N MET A 116 10.30 -5.00 1.24
CA MET A 116 10.21 -3.60 1.66
C MET A 116 8.78 -3.15 1.94
N LEU A 117 7.77 -3.75 1.31
CA LEU A 117 6.36 -3.48 1.59
C LEU A 117 5.89 -4.24 2.84
N CYS A 118 6.31 -5.49 3.00
CA CYS A 118 5.97 -6.32 4.16
C CYS A 118 6.54 -5.74 5.46
N ASP A 119 7.76 -5.20 5.43
CA ASP A 119 8.42 -4.61 6.60
C ASP A 119 7.70 -3.38 7.16
N GLN A 120 6.85 -2.73 6.36
CA GLN A 120 6.08 -1.57 6.82
C GLN A 120 4.82 -1.96 7.62
N ASP A 121 4.39 -3.23 7.57
CA ASP A 121 3.14 -3.71 8.16
C ASP A 121 1.90 -2.87 7.77
N ARG A 122 1.81 -2.56 6.47
CA ARG A 122 0.75 -1.69 5.88
C ARG A 122 -0.21 -2.48 4.98
N CYS A 123 -0.56 -3.69 5.39
CA CYS A 123 -1.50 -4.54 4.68
C CYS A 123 -2.89 -3.89 4.62
N LYS A 124 -3.44 -3.74 3.41
CA LYS A 124 -4.80 -3.27 3.20
C LYS A 124 -5.78 -4.34 3.68
N TYR A 125 -6.86 -3.89 4.32
CA TYR A 125 -7.99 -4.73 4.75
C TYR A 125 -7.66 -5.73 5.87
N LEU A 126 -6.41 -5.79 6.34
CA LEU A 126 -6.01 -6.50 7.55
C LEU A 126 -5.83 -5.51 8.69
N LYS A 127 -5.89 -6.01 9.93
CA LYS A 127 -5.54 -5.20 11.11
C LYS A 127 -4.04 -4.88 11.08
N THR A 128 -3.71 -3.61 11.22
CA THR A 128 -2.34 -3.07 11.21
C THR A 128 -2.21 -1.97 12.26
N PRO A 129 -1.00 -1.63 12.72
CA PRO A 129 -0.81 -0.49 13.63
C PRO A 129 -1.36 0.84 13.08
N ILE A 130 -1.46 1.00 11.76
CA ILE A 130 -2.03 2.19 11.12
C ILE A 130 -3.54 2.33 11.37
N ASN A 131 -4.28 1.22 11.28
CA ASN A 131 -5.75 1.22 11.42
C ASN A 131 -6.24 0.83 12.82
N ASP A 132 -5.35 0.44 13.74
CA ASP A 132 -5.63 0.23 15.17
C ASP A 132 -5.42 1.53 15.99
N SER A 133 -5.41 2.70 15.33
CA SER A 133 -5.31 3.99 16.01
C SER A 133 -6.65 4.36 16.65
N TYR A 134 -6.71 4.22 17.98
CA TYR A 134 -7.80 4.74 18.80
C TYR A 134 -7.67 6.27 18.82
N ILE A 135 -8.68 6.96 18.30
CA ILE A 135 -8.98 8.33 18.76
C ILE A 135 -9.68 8.21 20.11
#